data_AF-A0A318ETM6-F1
#
_entry.id   AF-A0A318ETM6-F1
#
_cell.length_a   1.000
_cell.length_b   1.000
_cell.length_c   1.000
_cell.angle_alpha   90.00
_cell.angle_beta   90.00
_cell.angle_gamma   90.00
#
_symmetry.space_group_name_H-M   'P 1'
#
loop_
_entity.id
_entity.type
_entity.pdbx_description
1 polymer ?
#
loop_
_entity_poly.entity_id
_entity_poly.type
_entity_poly.pdbx_seq_one_letter_code
_entity_poly.pdbx_strand_id
1 'polypeptide(L)'
;MGKKKNTKFIVGFFMTVMCFAMFNVSVKAESLTNSTTKSYLFAVAEGGWSSINMKVMYSENYTKSGNYNKFTSRSKSVLCTRAYATSCPEVYILNVKHSNDKTFSDWTIGSMIFDSSKWNEGFYYTNSSSVKYINTTNVTGNLPFEVYCSGATPTYNMGSVSLSLNTK
;
A
#
# COMPACT_ATOMS: atom_id res chain seq x y z
N MET A 1 -62.45 25.17 -29.78
CA MET A 1 -61.40 24.34 -30.41
C MET A 1 -60.04 24.93 -30.07
N GLY A 2 -59.30 24.39 -29.10
CA GLY A 2 -58.08 23.61 -29.37
C GLY A 2 -56.85 24.54 -29.33
N LYS A 3 -55.88 24.38 -28.44
CA LYS A 3 -54.98 23.22 -28.36
C LYS A 3 -54.34 23.11 -26.97
N LYS A 4 -54.58 21.98 -26.30
CA LYS A 4 -53.64 21.38 -25.35
C LYS A 4 -52.34 21.08 -26.11
N LYS A 5 -51.20 21.56 -25.60
CA LYS A 5 -49.86 20.97 -25.76
C LYS A 5 -48.89 21.97 -25.14
N ASN A 6 -48.31 21.63 -23.99
CA ASN A 6 -47.00 22.11 -23.52
C ASN A 6 -46.59 21.46 -22.17
N THR A 7 -47.42 20.61 -21.58
CA THR A 7 -47.06 19.88 -20.35
C THR A 7 -46.14 18.68 -20.58
N LYS A 8 -45.99 18.18 -21.82
CA LYS A 8 -45.18 16.98 -22.10
C LYS A 8 -43.67 17.25 -22.21
N PHE A 9 -43.24 18.49 -22.41
CA PHE A 9 -41.82 18.81 -22.66
C PHE A 9 -41.01 19.05 -21.37
N ILE A 10 -41.67 19.54 -20.31
CA ILE A 10 -41.01 19.83 -19.03
C ILE A 10 -40.82 18.56 -18.19
N VAL A 11 -41.71 17.57 -18.33
CA VAL A 11 -41.63 16.30 -17.60
C VAL A 11 -40.47 15.42 -18.10
N GLY A 12 -40.13 15.48 -19.38
CA GLY A 12 -39.03 14.69 -19.96
C GLY A 12 -37.64 15.14 -19.52
N PHE A 13 -37.43 16.46 -19.38
CA PHE A 13 -36.13 17.03 -19.01
C PHE A 13 -35.82 16.84 -17.52
N PHE A 14 -36.84 16.92 -16.64
CA PHE A 14 -36.66 16.63 -15.21
C PHE A 14 -36.37 15.15 -14.94
N MET A 15 -36.95 14.23 -15.70
CA MET A 15 -36.74 12.79 -15.50
C MET A 15 -35.33 12.34 -15.91
N THR A 16 -34.70 12.99 -16.90
CA THR A 16 -33.32 12.66 -17.31
C THR A 16 -32.27 13.21 -16.34
N VAL A 17 -32.46 14.42 -15.80
CA VAL A 17 -31.54 15.03 -14.83
C VAL A 17 -31.58 14.30 -13.48
N MET A 18 -32.75 13.75 -13.09
CA MET A 18 -32.89 13.00 -11.83
C MET A 18 -32.22 11.61 -11.88
N CYS A 19 -32.12 10.97 -13.06
CA CYS A 19 -31.42 9.69 -13.21
C CYS A 19 -29.89 9.78 -13.04
N PHE A 20 -29.27 10.93 -13.30
CA PHE A 20 -27.82 11.10 -13.11
C PHE A 20 -27.43 11.40 -11.65
N ALA A 21 -28.37 11.86 -10.81
CA ALA A 21 -28.08 12.19 -9.42
C ALA A 21 -28.09 10.97 -8.47
N MET A 22 -28.56 9.80 -8.91
CA MET A 22 -28.82 8.64 -8.04
C MET A 22 -27.78 7.52 -8.08
N PHE A 23 -26.62 7.71 -8.73
CA PHE A 23 -25.51 6.74 -8.67
C PHE A 23 -24.25 7.33 -8.05
N ASN A 24 -24.38 8.00 -6.91
CA ASN A 24 -23.27 8.03 -5.95
C ASN A 24 -23.20 6.66 -5.28
N VAL A 25 -22.80 5.63 -6.02
CA VAL A 25 -22.40 4.36 -5.41
C VAL A 25 -21.16 4.71 -4.58
N SER A 26 -21.35 4.85 -3.28
CA SER A 26 -20.24 4.91 -2.34
C SER A 26 -19.52 3.57 -2.46
N VAL A 27 -18.50 3.51 -3.30
CA VAL A 27 -17.69 2.30 -3.45
C VAL A 27 -16.86 2.21 -2.18
N LYS A 28 -17.33 1.41 -1.22
CA LYS A 28 -16.60 1.18 0.02
C LYS A 28 -15.27 0.50 -0.32
N ALA A 29 -14.19 1.27 -0.26
CA ALA A 29 -12.85 0.74 -0.33
C ALA A 29 -12.57 0.00 0.97
N GLU A 30 -12.17 -1.26 0.86
CA GLU A 30 -11.66 -2.06 1.95
C GLU A 30 -10.15 -2.18 1.83
N SER A 31 -9.48 -2.50 2.93
CA SER A 31 -8.03 -2.59 2.98
C SER A 31 -7.61 -3.89 3.63
N LEU A 32 -6.69 -4.59 2.97
CA LEU A 32 -5.93 -5.67 3.58
C LEU A 32 -4.60 -5.07 4.04
N THR A 33 -4.17 -5.42 5.25
CA THR A 33 -2.90 -4.92 5.79
C THR A 33 -2.12 -6.04 6.47
N ASN A 34 -0.79 -5.96 6.39
CA ASN A 34 0.10 -6.75 7.22
C ASN A 34 1.37 -5.95 7.53
N SER A 35 2.10 -6.38 8.55
CA SER A 35 3.36 -5.76 8.93
C SER A 35 4.32 -6.75 9.56
N THR A 36 5.61 -6.42 9.54
CA THR A 36 6.62 -7.13 10.31
C THR A 36 7.51 -6.14 11.04
N THR A 37 7.96 -6.54 12.23
CA THR A 37 8.96 -5.80 13.00
C THR A 37 10.24 -6.62 13.02
N LYS A 38 11.36 -5.97 12.73
CA LYS A 38 12.68 -6.59 12.73
C LYS A 38 13.67 -5.70 13.48
N SER A 39 14.61 -6.36 14.12
CA SER A 39 15.76 -5.72 14.75
C SER A 39 17.02 -6.39 14.24
N TYR A 40 17.99 -5.59 13.80
CA TYR A 40 19.27 -6.08 13.32
C TYR A 40 20.41 -5.39 14.06
N LEU A 41 21.46 -6.15 14.30
CA LEU A 41 22.71 -5.70 14.88
C LEU A 41 23.83 -6.03 13.90
N PHE A 42 24.66 -5.04 13.60
CA PHE A 42 25.72 -5.08 12.62
C PHE A 42 27.06 -4.81 13.31
N ALA A 43 28.00 -5.74 13.20
CA ALA A 43 29.38 -5.53 13.60
C ALA A 43 30.12 -4.81 12.47
N VAL A 44 30.62 -3.60 12.72
CA VAL A 44 31.37 -2.77 11.76
C VAL A 44 32.84 -2.82 12.15
N ALA A 45 33.70 -3.24 11.21
CA ALA A 45 35.15 -3.30 11.46
C ALA A 45 35.68 -1.92 11.86
N GLU A 46 36.41 -1.84 12.99
CA GLU A 46 36.94 -0.61 13.59
C GLU A 46 35.88 0.44 14.00
N GLY A 47 34.61 0.18 13.69
CA GLY A 47 33.49 1.11 13.85
C GLY A 47 32.50 0.74 14.94
N GLY A 48 32.73 -0.38 15.64
CA GLY A 48 31.90 -0.87 16.72
C GLY A 48 30.59 -1.52 16.24
N TRP A 49 29.51 -1.25 16.96
CA TRP A 49 28.20 -1.82 16.68
C TRP A 49 27.24 -0.78 16.12
N SER A 50 26.48 -1.19 15.11
CA SER A 50 25.37 -0.41 14.57
C SER A 50 24.10 -1.24 14.59
N SER A 51 22.98 -0.62 14.89
CA SER A 51 21.72 -1.30 15.10
C SER A 51 20.55 -0.53 14.49
N ILE A 52 19.52 -1.28 14.13
CA ILE A 52 18.27 -0.76 13.62
C ILE A 52 17.11 -1.59 14.13
N ASN A 53 16.09 -0.91 14.64
CA ASN A 53 14.76 -1.45 14.87
C ASN A 53 13.85 -0.85 13.80
N MET A 54 13.07 -1.69 13.12
CA MET A 54 12.21 -1.26 12.05
C MET A 54 10.87 -1.99 12.04
N LYS A 55 9.83 -1.29 11.59
CA LYS A 55 8.52 -1.85 11.26
C LYS A 55 8.21 -1.57 9.80
N VAL A 56 8.06 -2.62 9.01
CA VAL A 56 7.63 -2.54 7.61
C VAL A 56 6.15 -2.87 7.53
N MET A 57 5.40 -2.04 6.83
CA MET A 57 3.95 -2.16 6.67
C MET A 57 3.60 -2.22 5.19
N TYR A 58 2.65 -3.09 4.86
CA TYR A 58 2.15 -3.30 3.50
C TYR A 58 0.63 -3.35 3.53
N SER A 59 0.01 -2.63 2.59
CA SER A 59 -1.44 -2.60 2.43
C SER A 59 -1.85 -2.66 0.96
N GLU A 60 -2.97 -3.33 0.70
CA GLU A 60 -3.70 -3.24 -0.56
C GLU A 60 -5.13 -2.77 -0.32
N ASN A 61 -5.55 -1.74 -1.04
CA ASN A 61 -6.94 -1.30 -1.05
C ASN A 61 -7.68 -1.88 -2.23
N TYR A 62 -8.92 -2.32 -1.99
CA TYR A 62 -9.74 -2.94 -2.99
C TYR A 62 -11.21 -2.57 -2.86
N THR A 63 -11.94 -2.75 -3.95
CA THR A 63 -13.39 -2.59 -4.00
C THR A 63 -14.04 -3.91 -4.41
N LYS A 64 -15.11 -4.27 -3.70
CA LYS A 64 -15.84 -5.52 -3.95
C LYS A 64 -16.76 -5.39 -5.15
N SER A 65 -16.77 -6.40 -6.03
CA SER A 65 -17.63 -6.44 -7.22
C SER A 65 -18.04 -7.87 -7.56
N GLY A 66 -19.05 -8.37 -6.85
CA GLY A 66 -19.55 -9.74 -7.01
C GLY A 66 -18.45 -10.76 -6.70
N ASN A 67 -18.15 -11.65 -7.66
CA ASN A 67 -17.13 -12.69 -7.53
C ASN A 67 -15.70 -12.19 -7.72
N TYR A 68 -15.52 -10.90 -8.04
CA TYR A 68 -14.21 -10.32 -8.28
C TYR A 68 -14.02 -9.06 -7.47
N ASN A 69 -12.79 -8.82 -7.05
CA ASN A 69 -12.40 -7.60 -6.38
C ASN A 69 -11.38 -6.84 -7.23
N LYS A 70 -11.57 -5.52 -7.30
CA LYS A 70 -10.62 -4.62 -7.97
C LYS A 70 -9.71 -4.03 -6.91
N PHE A 71 -8.45 -4.43 -6.92
CA PHE A 71 -7.39 -3.83 -6.10
C PHE A 71 -6.95 -2.55 -6.78
N THR A 72 -7.31 -1.41 -6.18
CA THR A 72 -7.20 -0.09 -6.80
C THR A 72 -5.92 0.64 -6.41
N SER A 73 -5.35 0.32 -5.25
CA SER A 73 -4.11 0.94 -4.80
C SER A 73 -3.37 0.08 -3.79
N ARG A 74 -2.10 0.42 -3.58
CA ARG A 74 -1.18 -0.22 -2.64
C ARG A 74 -0.44 0.85 -1.88
N SER A 75 -0.07 0.54 -0.66
CA SER A 75 0.89 1.34 0.07
C SER A 75 1.93 0.47 0.76
N LYS A 76 3.14 1.01 0.84
CA LYS A 76 4.25 0.43 1.58
C LYS A 76 4.90 1.51 2.43
N SER A 77 5.29 1.15 3.65
CA SER A 77 6.02 2.05 4.53
C SER A 77 6.99 1.34 5.42
N VAL A 78 7.99 2.09 5.88
CA VAL A 78 8.88 1.68 6.96
C VAL A 78 8.91 2.77 8.02
N LEU A 79 8.94 2.34 9.27
CA LEU A 79 9.33 3.13 10.42
C LEU A 79 10.63 2.56 10.97
N CYS A 80 11.54 3.41 11.41
CA CYS A 80 12.83 2.97 11.92
C CYS A 80 13.31 3.81 13.10
N THR A 81 14.16 3.17 13.91
CA THR A 81 15.02 3.77 14.94
C THR A 81 16.40 3.17 14.77
N ARG A 82 17.43 4.00 14.73
CA ARG A 82 18.80 3.60 14.45
C ARG A 82 19.73 4.06 15.58
N ALA A 83 20.71 3.24 15.91
CA ALA A 83 21.82 3.62 16.79
C ALA A 83 23.13 3.10 16.19
N TYR A 84 24.07 3.99 15.93
CA TYR A 84 25.32 3.69 15.24
C TYR A 84 26.42 4.67 15.67
N ALA A 85 27.68 4.24 15.56
CA ALA A 85 28.83 5.11 15.82
C ALA A 85 29.45 5.64 14.52
N THR A 86 29.65 4.77 13.52
CA THR A 86 30.37 5.09 12.27
C THR A 86 29.50 4.87 11.03
N SER A 87 28.89 3.69 10.88
CA SER A 87 28.09 3.33 9.71
C SER A 87 26.61 3.21 10.04
N CYS A 88 25.79 4.03 9.40
CA CYS A 88 24.34 4.02 9.59
C CYS A 88 23.70 2.84 8.82
N PRO A 89 22.89 1.97 9.45
CA PRO A 89 22.12 0.97 8.73
C PRO A 89 21.00 1.62 7.92
N GLU A 90 20.86 1.26 6.65
CA GLU A 90 19.87 1.78 5.72
C GLU A 90 18.81 0.73 5.40
N VAL A 91 17.59 1.16 5.08
CA VAL A 91 16.49 0.26 4.71
C VAL A 91 16.03 0.57 3.31
N TYR A 92 16.00 -0.44 2.45
CA TYR A 92 15.49 -0.34 1.09
C TYR A 92 14.19 -1.14 0.98
N ILE A 93 13.08 -0.43 0.75
CA ILE A 93 11.78 -1.08 0.50
C ILE A 93 11.59 -1.28 -0.99
N LEU A 94 11.61 -2.55 -1.42
CA LEU A 94 11.57 -2.91 -2.83
C LEU A 94 10.13 -2.89 -3.40
N ASN A 95 10.00 -3.29 -4.65
CA ASN A 95 8.71 -3.34 -5.34
C ASN A 95 7.84 -4.49 -4.85
N VAL A 96 6.55 -4.22 -4.68
CA VAL A 96 5.56 -5.26 -4.39
C VAL A 96 5.47 -6.20 -5.59
N LYS A 97 5.49 -7.50 -5.31
CA LYS A 97 5.27 -8.57 -6.29
C LYS A 97 4.11 -9.41 -5.84
N HIS A 98 3.13 -9.59 -6.71
CA HIS A 98 2.13 -10.62 -6.52
C HIS A 98 2.69 -11.96 -7.01
N SER A 99 2.26 -13.05 -6.38
CA SER A 99 2.68 -14.43 -6.72
C SER A 99 2.30 -14.89 -8.11
N ASN A 100 1.51 -14.11 -8.86
CA ASN A 100 1.24 -14.31 -10.28
C ASN A 100 2.15 -13.46 -11.20
N ASP A 101 3.37 -13.17 -10.72
CA ASP A 101 4.41 -12.38 -11.38
C ASP A 101 4.09 -10.91 -11.67
N LYS A 102 2.94 -10.39 -11.19
CA LYS A 102 2.62 -8.97 -11.32
C LYS A 102 3.48 -8.15 -10.36
N THR A 103 4.34 -7.30 -10.92
CA THR A 103 5.18 -6.37 -10.15
C THR A 103 4.64 -4.93 -10.25
N PHE A 104 4.74 -4.18 -9.15
CA PHE A 104 4.35 -2.77 -9.07
C PHE A 104 5.59 -1.92 -8.81
N SER A 105 5.98 -1.13 -9.82
CA SER A 105 7.21 -0.31 -9.81
C SER A 105 6.99 1.18 -9.66
N ASP A 106 5.79 1.67 -10.02
CA ASP A 106 5.53 3.11 -10.10
C ASP A 106 5.01 3.59 -8.74
N TRP A 107 5.93 4.11 -7.93
CA TRP A 107 5.65 4.52 -6.56
C TRP A 107 5.76 6.04 -6.41
N THR A 108 4.75 6.63 -5.79
CA THR A 108 4.75 8.03 -5.38
C THR A 108 5.08 8.11 -3.91
N ILE A 109 6.08 8.91 -3.55
CA ILE A 109 6.43 9.23 -2.17
C ILE A 109 5.31 10.10 -1.58
N GLY A 110 4.88 9.76 -0.37
CA GLY A 110 3.94 10.56 0.40
C GLY A 110 4.49 10.91 1.78
N SER A 111 3.76 11.76 2.48
CA SER A 111 4.06 12.10 3.88
C SER A 111 3.42 11.09 4.82
N MET A 112 4.03 10.89 5.99
CA MET A 112 3.47 10.07 7.06
C MET A 112 3.65 10.74 8.42
N ILE A 113 2.67 10.52 9.29
CA ILE A 113 2.76 10.86 10.71
C ILE A 113 3.12 9.57 11.44
N PHE A 114 4.07 9.66 12.38
CA PHE A 114 4.46 8.54 13.22
C PHE A 114 4.71 8.99 14.65
N ASP A 115 4.62 8.03 15.57
CA ASP A 115 4.90 8.24 16.98
C ASP A 115 6.40 8.48 17.18
N SER A 116 6.77 9.75 17.29
CA SER A 116 8.17 10.18 17.44
C SER A 116 8.80 9.77 18.77
N SER A 117 8.01 9.26 19.73
CA SER A 117 8.54 8.66 20.96
C SER A 117 9.08 7.24 20.75
N LYS A 118 8.71 6.59 19.63
CA LYS A 118 9.10 5.21 19.31
C LYS A 118 9.99 5.11 18.08
N TRP A 119 9.78 5.98 17.10
CA TRP A 119 10.45 5.96 15.80
C TRP A 119 11.11 7.31 15.56
N ASN A 120 12.29 7.32 14.93
CA ASN A 120 12.96 8.56 14.57
C ASN A 120 12.81 8.92 13.08
N GLU A 121 12.46 7.94 12.24
CA GLU A 121 12.32 8.12 10.81
C GLU A 121 11.18 7.27 10.24
N GLY A 122 10.61 7.73 9.12
CA GLY A 122 9.55 7.01 8.42
C GLY A 122 9.48 7.39 6.95
N PHE A 123 9.21 6.38 6.11
CA PHE A 123 8.99 6.56 4.68
C PHE A 123 7.67 5.91 4.26
N TYR A 124 6.90 6.59 3.41
CA TYR A 124 5.62 6.12 2.91
C TYR A 124 5.52 6.28 1.39
N TYR A 125 5.02 5.25 0.74
CA TYR A 125 4.90 5.17 -0.70
C TYR A 125 3.54 4.62 -1.08
N THR A 126 3.01 5.11 -2.20
CA THR A 126 1.74 4.65 -2.77
C THR A 126 1.87 4.28 -4.23
N ASN A 127 1.09 3.31 -4.67
CA ASN A 127 0.93 2.94 -6.06
C ASN A 127 -0.58 2.86 -6.37
N SER A 128 -1.01 3.46 -7.46
CA SER A 128 -2.43 3.54 -7.87
C SER A 128 -2.80 2.59 -9.02
N SER A 129 -1.88 1.69 -9.40
CA SER A 129 -2.13 0.72 -10.45
C SER A 129 -3.24 -0.24 -10.02
N SER A 130 -4.19 -0.49 -10.93
CA SER A 130 -5.32 -1.38 -10.64
C SER A 130 -5.10 -2.79 -11.20
N VAL A 131 -5.52 -3.79 -10.44
CA VAL A 131 -5.63 -5.19 -10.89
C VAL A 131 -6.95 -5.80 -10.39
N LYS A 132 -7.40 -6.88 -11.02
CA LYS A 132 -8.64 -7.55 -10.68
C LYS A 132 -8.37 -9.03 -10.41
N TYR A 133 -8.89 -9.54 -9.31
CA TYR A 133 -8.80 -10.94 -8.92
C TYR A 133 -10.17 -11.48 -8.54
N ILE A 134 -10.36 -12.80 -8.68
CA ILE A 134 -11.49 -13.46 -8.04
C ILE A 134 -11.40 -13.30 -6.51
N ASN A 135 -12.53 -13.19 -5.82
CA ASN A 135 -12.54 -12.94 -4.37
C ASN A 135 -11.92 -14.08 -3.54
N THR A 136 -11.91 -15.31 -4.07
CA THR A 136 -11.26 -16.51 -3.50
C THR A 136 -9.88 -16.78 -4.12
N THR A 137 -9.17 -15.75 -4.58
CA THR A 137 -7.86 -15.93 -5.19
C THR A 137 -6.85 -16.49 -4.18
N ASN A 138 -5.93 -17.33 -4.65
CA ASN A 138 -4.76 -17.77 -3.88
C ASN A 138 -3.54 -16.85 -4.09
N VAL A 139 -3.71 -15.76 -4.84
CA VAL A 139 -2.64 -14.78 -5.06
C VAL A 139 -2.33 -14.10 -3.73
N THR A 140 -1.06 -14.12 -3.37
CA THR A 140 -0.45 -13.31 -2.32
C THR A 140 0.29 -12.12 -2.92
N GLY A 141 0.26 -11.00 -2.22
CA GLY A 141 1.20 -9.89 -2.42
C GLY A 141 2.40 -10.05 -1.49
N ASN A 142 3.59 -9.76 -1.99
CA ASN A 142 4.83 -9.82 -1.22
C ASN A 142 5.59 -8.50 -1.38
N LEU A 143 5.91 -7.88 -0.25
CA LEU A 143 6.75 -6.68 -0.16
C LEU A 143 8.13 -7.07 0.39
N PRO A 144 9.14 -7.25 -0.46
CA PRO A 144 10.50 -7.50 0.01
C PRO A 144 11.16 -6.20 0.47
N PHE A 145 12.08 -6.33 1.42
CA PHE A 145 12.94 -5.26 1.87
C PHE A 145 14.33 -5.79 2.21
N GLU A 146 15.31 -4.90 2.13
CA GLU A 146 16.68 -5.18 2.54
C GLU A 146 17.13 -4.14 3.57
N VAL A 147 18.01 -4.56 4.46
CA VAL A 147 18.68 -3.69 5.42
C VAL A 147 20.16 -3.83 5.19
N TYR A 148 20.82 -2.73 4.85
CA TYR A 148 22.21 -2.68 4.49
C TYR A 148 22.99 -1.86 5.51
N CYS A 149 24.18 -2.29 5.90
CA CYS A 149 25.08 -1.49 6.73
C CYS A 149 26.49 -1.58 6.16
N SER A 150 27.00 -0.46 5.65
CA SER A 150 28.33 -0.40 5.04
C SER A 150 29.42 -0.82 6.04
N GLY A 151 30.41 -1.58 5.56
CA GLY A 151 31.51 -2.07 6.39
C GLY A 151 31.13 -3.13 7.44
N ALA A 152 29.86 -3.54 7.49
CA ALA A 152 29.42 -4.56 8.44
C ALA A 152 29.61 -6.00 7.93
N THR A 153 29.72 -6.95 8.86
CA THR A 153 29.71 -8.40 8.59
C THR A 153 28.63 -9.09 9.43
N PRO A 154 27.56 -9.67 8.82
CA PRO A 154 27.19 -9.57 7.41
C PRO A 154 26.76 -8.14 7.03
N THR A 155 26.95 -7.77 5.77
CA THR A 155 26.70 -6.40 5.29
C THR A 155 25.21 -6.10 5.07
N TYR A 156 24.39 -7.14 4.86
CA TYR A 156 22.96 -6.96 4.65
C TYR A 156 22.12 -8.08 5.27
N ASN A 157 20.86 -7.75 5.54
CA ASN A 157 19.80 -8.68 5.93
C ASN A 157 18.59 -8.48 5.02
N MET A 158 17.91 -9.57 4.68
CA MET A 158 16.69 -9.54 3.85
C MET A 158 15.46 -9.90 4.68
N GLY A 159 14.31 -9.37 4.28
CA GLY A 159 13.02 -9.76 4.81
C GLY A 159 11.88 -9.45 3.85
N SER A 160 10.67 -9.82 4.24
CA SER A 160 9.47 -9.46 3.50
C SER A 160 8.23 -9.35 4.38
N VAL A 161 7.21 -8.69 3.85
CA VAL A 161 5.85 -8.70 4.37
C VAL A 161 4.94 -9.30 3.30
N SER A 162 4.31 -10.42 3.63
CA SER A 162 3.38 -11.11 2.74
C SER A 162 1.93 -10.86 3.15
N LEU A 163 1.04 -10.82 2.18
CA LEU A 163 -0.38 -10.55 2.38
C LEU A 163 -1.21 -11.45 1.46
N SER A 164 -2.19 -12.16 2.01
CA SER A 164 -3.15 -12.92 1.20
C SER A 164 -4.13 -11.95 0.54
N LEU A 165 -4.35 -12.06 -0.77
CA LEU A 165 -5.36 -11.26 -1.48
C LEU A 165 -6.72 -11.97 -1.56
N ASN A 166 -6.89 -13.07 -0.82
CA ASN A 166 -8.20 -13.66 -0.58
C ASN A 166 -9.01 -12.71 0.32
N THR A 167 -10.27 -12.51 -0.05
CA THR A 167 -11.17 -11.48 0.50
C THR A 167 -12.55 -12.03 0.86
N LYS A 168 -12.68 -13.36 0.79
CA LYS A 168 -13.89 -14.09 1.15
C LYS A 168 -13.71 -14.77 2.50
#